data_AF-A0A1W2G049-F1
#
_entry.id   AF-A0A1W2G049-F1
#
_cell.length_a   1.000
_cell.length_b   1.000
_cell.length_c   1.000
_cell.angle_alpha   90.00
_cell.angle_beta   90.00
_cell.angle_gamma   90.00
#
_symmetry.space_group_name_H-M   'P 1'
#
loop_
_entity.id
_entity.type
_entity.pdbx_description
1 polymer ?
#
loop_
_entity_poly.entity_id
_entity_poly.type
_entity_poly.pdbx_seq_one_letter_code
_entity_poly.pdbx_strand_id
1 'polypeptide(L)'
;MWRINVLGALFALVGIMVWLSACHRLWLVWRLRRGVRTTATVVEHVADPNESSPTPVIQFLDQRGNPRTFTPATSSWTRAHGMLPIGAKVEVSFLPKDPKQVRLLSDTVELNADKSLDGRVRRFLTYTLASPPFPGMSLERQENRLRRKFRNRGIRTIGTVVSTKPSESKHRYHAPKLRFANQQGEMVTFVDRTVQSSVNGKQYGLPAIGEHVPIVYLPESPQTAIMTGAMRTFNDLAGRFALGLVAIGSGLVVILAAPE
;
A
#
# COMPACT_ATOMS: atom_id res chain seq x y z
N MET A 1 -21.47 46.23 -8.96
CA MET A 1 -20.82 45.27 -9.88
C MET A 1 -19.86 44.45 -9.03
N TRP A 2 -20.20 43.22 -8.66
CA TRP A 2 -19.42 42.40 -7.73
C TRP A 2 -18.03 42.09 -8.31
N ARG A 3 -16.97 42.66 -7.73
CA ARG A 3 -15.59 42.30 -8.05
C ARG A 3 -15.25 41.02 -7.32
N ILE A 4 -15.51 39.89 -7.96
CA ILE A 4 -15.06 38.59 -7.43
C ILE A 4 -13.54 38.62 -7.38
N ASN A 5 -12.97 38.39 -6.20
CA ASN A 5 -11.54 38.25 -6.00
C ASN A 5 -11.04 37.00 -6.76
N VAL A 6 -10.59 37.20 -7.99
CA VAL A 6 -10.22 36.14 -8.95
C VAL A 6 -9.22 35.16 -8.33
N LEU A 7 -8.31 35.66 -7.49
CA LEU A 7 -7.30 34.85 -6.81
C LEU A 7 -7.93 33.87 -5.80
N GLY A 8 -8.92 34.30 -5.02
CA GLY A 8 -9.60 33.45 -4.06
C GLY A 8 -10.45 32.37 -4.74
N ALA A 9 -11.10 32.73 -5.86
CA ALA A 9 -11.87 31.78 -6.67
C ALA A 9 -10.98 30.68 -7.27
N LEU A 10 -9.77 31.03 -7.73
CA LEU A 10 -8.79 30.07 -8.26
C LEU A 10 -8.32 29.09 -7.19
N PHE A 11 -8.02 29.56 -5.98
CA PHE A 11 -7.63 28.70 -4.86
C PHE A 11 -8.75 27.71 -4.46
N ALA A 12 -9.99 28.19 -4.40
CA ALA A 12 -11.13 27.34 -4.09
C ALA A 12 -11.33 26.25 -5.15
N LEU A 13 -11.23 26.59 -6.45
CA LEU A 13 -11.35 25.62 -7.54
C LEU A 13 -10.26 24.54 -7.51
N VAL A 14 -9.01 24.93 -7.27
CA VAL A 14 -7.89 23.98 -7.12
C VAL A 14 -8.13 23.05 -5.93
N GLY A 15 -8.56 23.60 -4.78
CA GLY A 15 -8.91 22.82 -3.60
C GLY A 15 -10.03 21.81 -3.86
N ILE A 16 -11.09 22.21 -4.57
CA ILE A 16 -12.20 21.33 -4.98
C ILE A 16 -11.70 20.21 -5.89
N MET A 17 -10.87 20.50 -6.90
CA MET A 17 -10.31 19.45 -7.76
C MET A 17 -9.48 18.43 -6.98
N VAL A 18 -8.61 18.89 -6.07
CA VAL A 18 -7.79 18.00 -5.24
C VAL A 18 -8.68 17.11 -4.37
N TRP A 19 -9.67 17.72 -3.71
CA TRP A 19 -10.63 17.03 -2.85
C TRP A 19 -11.47 16.00 -3.61
N LEU A 20 -12.05 16.36 -4.76
CA LEU A 20 -12.81 15.44 -5.61
C LEU A 20 -11.94 14.29 -6.13
N SER A 21 -10.66 14.53 -6.47
CA SER A 21 -9.74 13.46 -6.87
C SER A 21 -9.50 12.45 -5.73
N ALA A 22 -9.39 12.94 -4.49
CA ALA A 22 -9.21 12.11 -3.31
C ALA A 22 -10.49 11.32 -3.01
N CYS A 23 -11.66 11.95 -3.06
CA CYS A 23 -12.96 11.30 -2.94
C CYS A 23 -13.17 10.22 -4.00
N HIS A 24 -12.84 10.51 -5.27
CA HIS A 24 -12.95 9.56 -6.36
C HIS A 24 -12.04 8.35 -6.15
N ARG A 25 -10.78 8.57 -5.72
CA ARG A 25 -9.85 7.48 -5.37
C ARG A 25 -10.34 6.68 -4.17
N LEU A 26 -10.87 7.33 -3.13
CA LEU A 26 -11.44 6.67 -1.95
C LEU A 26 -12.66 5.82 -2.33
N TRP A 27 -13.56 6.36 -3.16
CA TRP A 27 -14.72 5.66 -3.67
C TRP A 27 -14.31 4.45 -4.51
N LEU A 28 -13.33 4.58 -5.40
CA LEU A 28 -12.76 3.46 -6.15
C LEU A 28 -12.20 2.38 -5.23
N VAL A 29 -11.42 2.74 -4.22
CA VAL A 29 -10.88 1.78 -3.24
C VAL A 29 -12.01 1.08 -2.49
N TRP A 30 -13.01 1.82 -2.03
CA TRP A 30 -14.15 1.27 -1.30
C TRP A 30 -15.03 0.38 -2.19
N ARG A 31 -15.22 0.77 -3.45
CA ARG A 31 -15.97 0.01 -4.45
C ARG A 31 -15.21 -1.26 -4.86
N LEU A 32 -13.89 -1.21 -4.97
CA LEU A 32 -13.03 -2.37 -5.24
C LEU A 32 -12.90 -3.31 -4.04
N ARG A 33 -13.04 -2.82 -2.80
CA ARG A 33 -13.21 -3.68 -1.62
C ARG A 33 -14.48 -4.54 -1.69
N ARG A 34 -15.49 -4.09 -2.43
CA ARG A 34 -16.69 -4.89 -2.78
C ARG A 34 -16.57 -5.61 -4.12
N GLY A 35 -15.44 -5.46 -4.82
CA GLY A 35 -15.15 -6.14 -6.08
C GLY A 35 -14.83 -7.60 -5.85
N VAL A 36 -15.03 -8.40 -6.89
CA VAL A 36 -14.74 -9.83 -6.83
C VAL A 36 -13.28 -10.02 -7.20
N ARG A 37 -12.59 -10.80 -6.38
CA ARG A 37 -11.17 -11.12 -6.56
C ARG A 37 -11.06 -12.43 -7.30
N THR A 38 -10.20 -12.46 -8.31
CA THR A 38 -9.90 -13.67 -9.06
C THR A 38 -8.43 -13.71 -9.43
N THR A 39 -7.95 -14.91 -9.73
CA THR A 39 -6.59 -15.11 -10.24
C THR A 39 -6.62 -14.97 -11.74
N ALA A 40 -5.69 -14.18 -12.26
CA ALA A 40 -5.47 -13.94 -13.67
C ALA A 40 -4.08 -14.42 -14.08
N THR A 41 -3.89 -14.64 -15.37
CA THR A 41 -2.63 -15.09 -15.98
C THR A 41 -2.20 -14.12 -17.05
N VAL A 42 -0.91 -13.78 -17.08
CA VAL A 42 -0.32 -13.01 -18.19
C VAL A 42 -0.26 -13.92 -19.42
N VAL A 43 -0.94 -13.55 -20.50
CA VAL A 43 -1.03 -14.39 -21.72
C VAL A 43 -0.05 -13.95 -22.78
N GLU A 44 0.10 -12.64 -22.97
CA GLU A 44 0.93 -12.08 -24.03
C GLU A 44 1.45 -10.70 -23.66
N HIS A 45 2.38 -10.20 -24.46
CA HIS A 45 2.88 -8.84 -24.39
C HIS A 45 2.60 -8.16 -25.72
N VAL A 46 1.78 -7.11 -25.72
CA VAL A 46 1.48 -6.32 -26.91
C VAL A 46 2.43 -5.14 -26.93
N ALA A 47 3.18 -5.01 -28.03
CA ALA A 47 4.02 -3.83 -28.26
C ALA A 47 3.11 -2.67 -28.68
N ASP A 48 3.12 -1.59 -27.91
CA ASP A 48 2.47 -0.34 -28.32
C ASP A 48 3.52 0.52 -29.06
N PRO A 49 3.28 0.95 -30.30
CA PRO A 49 4.22 1.79 -31.04
C PRO A 49 4.55 3.12 -30.34
N ASN A 50 3.70 3.58 -29.42
CA ASN A 50 3.92 4.81 -28.66
C ASN A 50 4.62 4.61 -27.31
N GLU A 51 4.87 3.37 -26.88
CA GLU A 51 5.51 3.09 -25.60
C GLU A 51 6.80 2.29 -25.74
N SER A 52 7.80 2.62 -24.92
CA SER A 52 9.12 1.96 -24.97
C SER A 52 9.13 0.55 -24.39
N SER A 53 8.01 0.09 -23.79
CA SER A 53 7.92 -1.20 -23.11
C SER A 53 6.63 -1.92 -23.51
N PRO A 54 6.69 -3.23 -23.82
CA PRO A 54 5.50 -4.02 -24.11
C PRO A 54 4.50 -4.02 -22.95
N THR A 55 3.22 -3.95 -23.26
CA THR A 55 2.15 -4.00 -22.26
C THR A 55 1.65 -5.44 -22.11
N PRO A 56 1.61 -6.02 -20.90
CA PRO A 56 1.11 -7.36 -20.73
C PRO A 56 -0.40 -7.40 -20.86
N VAL A 57 -0.92 -8.37 -21.61
CA VAL A 57 -2.33 -8.70 -21.66
C VAL A 57 -2.59 -9.79 -20.63
N ILE A 58 -3.54 -9.51 -19.75
CA ILE A 58 -3.85 -10.38 -18.62
C ILE A 58 -5.23 -10.98 -18.85
N GLN A 59 -5.31 -12.31 -18.76
CA GLN A 59 -6.55 -13.06 -18.88
C GLN A 59 -7.02 -13.53 -17.51
N PHE A 60 -8.30 -13.37 -17.23
CA PHE A 60 -8.95 -13.85 -16.00
C PHE A 60 -10.30 -14.47 -16.33
N LEU A 61 -10.82 -15.28 -15.41
CA LEU A 61 -12.17 -15.83 -15.51
C LEU A 61 -13.15 -14.91 -14.77
N ASP A 62 -14.26 -14.56 -15.43
CA ASP A 62 -15.37 -13.88 -14.77
C ASP A 62 -16.14 -14.84 -13.84
N GLN A 63 -17.13 -14.31 -13.11
CA GLN A 63 -17.94 -15.13 -12.17
C GLN A 63 -18.73 -16.26 -12.85
N ARG A 64 -18.92 -16.18 -14.17
CA ARG A 64 -19.63 -17.18 -14.97
C ARG A 64 -18.66 -18.15 -15.65
N GLY A 65 -17.37 -18.03 -15.37
CA GLY A 65 -16.32 -18.85 -15.97
C GLY A 65 -15.92 -18.42 -17.38
N ASN A 66 -16.35 -17.25 -17.87
CA ASN A 66 -15.93 -16.78 -19.19
C ASN A 66 -14.54 -16.11 -19.10
N PRO A 67 -13.64 -16.43 -20.03
CA PRO A 67 -12.36 -15.74 -20.11
C PRO A 67 -12.55 -14.29 -20.55
N ARG A 68 -11.88 -13.39 -19.84
CA ARG A 68 -11.81 -11.96 -20.13
C ARG A 68 -10.36 -11.52 -20.15
N THR A 69 -10.02 -10.69 -21.11
CA THR A 69 -8.70 -10.07 -21.23
C THR A 69 -8.78 -8.59 -20.88
N PHE A 70 -7.75 -8.07 -20.23
CA PHE A 70 -7.59 -6.63 -20.08
C PHE A 70 -6.11 -6.24 -20.17
N THR A 71 -5.90 -5.02 -20.61
CA THR A 71 -4.59 -4.40 -20.77
C THR A 71 -4.47 -3.29 -19.73
N PRO A 72 -3.58 -3.39 -18.73
CA PRO A 72 -3.42 -2.37 -17.71
C PRO A 72 -2.78 -1.11 -18.31
N ALA A 73 -3.22 0.07 -17.87
CA ALA A 73 -2.58 1.32 -18.26
C ALA A 73 -1.10 1.34 -17.80
N THR A 74 -0.20 1.43 -18.76
CA THR A 74 1.18 0.95 -18.70
C THR A 74 2.11 1.79 -17.81
N SER A 75 1.80 3.08 -17.65
CA SER A 75 2.79 4.03 -17.15
C SER A 75 3.21 3.85 -15.69
N SER A 76 2.31 3.43 -14.80
CA SER A 76 2.63 3.30 -13.37
C SER A 76 3.02 1.88 -12.94
N TRP A 77 2.54 0.86 -13.66
CA TRP A 77 2.64 -0.52 -13.21
C TRP A 77 3.91 -1.21 -13.71
N THR A 78 4.26 -1.04 -14.99
CA THR A 78 5.51 -1.54 -15.56
C THR A 78 6.72 -0.90 -14.87
N ARG A 79 6.62 0.39 -14.53
CA ARG A 79 7.60 1.11 -13.69
C ARG A 79 7.71 0.60 -12.26
N ALA A 80 6.65 -0.01 -11.72
CA ALA A 80 6.62 -0.49 -10.34
C ALA A 80 7.07 -1.95 -10.22
N HIS A 81 6.70 -2.84 -11.14
CA HIS A 81 6.88 -4.29 -11.01
C HIS A 81 7.81 -4.91 -12.05
N GLY A 82 8.30 -4.15 -13.03
CA GLY A 82 9.02 -4.71 -14.17
C GLY A 82 8.07 -5.48 -15.11
N MET A 83 8.63 -6.18 -16.08
CA MET A 83 7.88 -6.97 -17.06
C MET A 83 7.64 -8.37 -16.51
N LEU A 84 6.38 -8.75 -16.30
CA LEU A 84 6.04 -10.08 -15.80
C LEU A 84 6.22 -11.12 -16.92
N PRO A 85 6.74 -12.32 -16.62
CA PRO A 85 6.81 -13.37 -17.62
C PRO A 85 5.42 -13.83 -18.05
N ILE A 86 5.30 -14.29 -19.29
CA ILE A 86 4.10 -14.99 -19.77
C ILE A 86 3.84 -16.21 -18.87
N GLY A 87 2.58 -16.41 -18.48
CA GLY A 87 2.17 -17.44 -17.53
C GLY A 87 2.22 -17.01 -16.05
N ALA A 88 2.71 -15.81 -15.73
CA ALA A 88 2.69 -15.30 -14.37
C ALA A 88 1.24 -15.17 -13.86
N LYS A 89 0.99 -15.67 -12.65
CA LYS A 89 -0.29 -15.52 -11.96
C LYS A 89 -0.34 -14.19 -11.20
N VAL A 90 -1.37 -13.42 -11.44
CA VAL A 90 -1.62 -12.12 -10.80
C VAL A 90 -3.05 -12.06 -10.31
N GLU A 91 -3.28 -11.52 -9.13
CA GLU A 91 -4.64 -11.32 -8.65
C GLU A 91 -5.21 -10.00 -9.19
N VAL A 92 -6.46 -10.07 -9.62
CA VAL A 92 -7.19 -8.94 -10.16
C VAL A 92 -8.51 -8.79 -9.42
N SER A 93 -8.89 -7.55 -9.22
CA SER A 93 -10.20 -7.16 -8.73
C SER A 93 -10.99 -6.57 -9.88
N PHE A 94 -12.18 -7.09 -10.11
CA PHE A 94 -13.08 -6.55 -11.13
C PHE A 94 -14.49 -6.38 -10.55
N LEU A 95 -15.27 -5.53 -11.21
CA LEU A 95 -16.67 -5.32 -10.83
C LEU A 95 -17.56 -6.24 -11.66
N PRO A 96 -18.47 -7.02 -11.04
CA PRO A 96 -19.37 -7.91 -11.77
C PRO A 96 -20.24 -7.21 -12.81
N LYS A 97 -20.61 -5.96 -12.54
CA LYS A 97 -21.46 -5.14 -13.42
C LYS A 97 -20.69 -4.45 -14.55
N ASP A 98 -19.37 -4.34 -14.43
CA ASP A 98 -18.52 -3.70 -15.44
C ASP A 98 -17.15 -4.40 -15.48
N PRO A 99 -17.05 -5.53 -16.21
CA PRO A 99 -15.83 -6.31 -16.30
C PRO A 99 -14.72 -5.59 -17.08
N LYS A 100 -14.97 -4.40 -17.65
CA LYS A 100 -13.91 -3.56 -18.25
C LYS A 100 -13.15 -2.77 -17.18
N GLN A 101 -13.76 -2.51 -16.02
CA GLN A 101 -13.11 -1.88 -14.88
C GLN A 101 -12.37 -2.91 -14.03
N VAL A 102 -11.30 -3.47 -14.59
CA VAL A 102 -10.40 -4.37 -13.89
C VAL A 102 -9.27 -3.56 -13.30
N ARG A 103 -8.96 -3.80 -12.02
CA ARG A 103 -7.73 -3.34 -11.40
C ARG A 103 -6.91 -4.53 -10.95
N LEU A 104 -5.66 -4.55 -11.38
CA LEU A 104 -4.63 -5.31 -10.69
C LEU A 104 -4.59 -4.88 -9.24
N LEU A 105 -4.68 -5.85 -8.34
CA LEU A 105 -4.36 -5.63 -6.95
C LEU A 105 -2.83 -5.64 -6.87
N SER A 106 -2.24 -4.45 -6.76
CA SER A 106 -0.79 -4.32 -6.58
C SER A 106 -0.30 -5.02 -5.32
N ASP A 107 -1.20 -5.32 -4.37
CA ASP A 107 -0.91 -6.05 -3.14
C ASP A 107 -0.59 -7.54 -3.37
N THR A 108 -0.92 -8.08 -4.56
CA THR A 108 -0.94 -9.52 -4.83
C THR A 108 -0.23 -9.94 -6.12
N VAL A 109 0.02 -9.01 -7.06
CA VAL A 109 1.29 -9.09 -7.82
C VAL A 109 2.38 -9.16 -6.77
N GLU A 110 3.47 -9.90 -6.97
CA GLU A 110 4.66 -9.74 -6.14
C GLU A 110 4.97 -8.24 -6.11
N LEU A 111 4.50 -7.55 -5.05
CA LEU A 111 4.91 -6.22 -4.65
C LEU A 111 6.39 -6.26 -4.89
N ASN A 112 6.87 -5.43 -5.82
CA ASN A 112 8.29 -5.29 -6.04
C ASN A 112 8.84 -4.88 -4.68
N ALA A 113 9.33 -5.90 -3.99
CA ALA A 113 9.39 -5.94 -2.55
C ALA A 113 10.39 -4.87 -2.11
N ASP A 114 11.32 -4.53 -3.01
CA ASP A 114 12.27 -3.44 -2.96
C ASP A 114 11.71 -2.16 -2.32
N LYS A 115 10.60 -1.58 -2.80
CA LYS A 115 10.18 -0.24 -2.33
C LYS A 115 9.38 -0.23 -1.03
N SER A 116 8.70 -1.33 -0.69
CA SER A 116 7.95 -1.44 0.58
C SER A 116 8.77 -2.04 1.71
N LEU A 117 9.75 -2.92 1.40
CA LEU A 117 10.74 -3.39 2.36
C LEU A 117 11.83 -2.35 2.64
N ASP A 118 12.08 -1.42 1.70
CA ASP A 118 13.18 -0.43 1.74
C ASP A 118 13.34 0.29 3.08
N GLY A 119 12.22 0.76 3.64
CA GLY A 119 12.22 1.49 4.91
C GLY A 119 11.97 0.64 6.15
N ARG A 120 11.49 -0.60 5.97
CA ARG A 120 11.04 -1.49 7.07
C ARG A 120 12.13 -2.47 7.49
N VAL A 121 12.91 -3.01 6.55
CA VAL A 121 14.02 -3.93 6.88
C VAL A 121 15.13 -3.20 7.61
N ARG A 122 15.49 -1.98 7.18
CA ARG A 122 16.40 -1.11 7.92
C ARG A 122 15.96 -0.92 9.37
N ARG A 123 14.69 -0.53 9.58
CA ARG A 123 14.11 -0.37 10.93
C ARG A 123 14.05 -1.68 11.72
N PHE A 124 13.72 -2.78 11.07
CA PHE A 124 13.71 -4.10 11.70
C PHE A 124 15.11 -4.45 12.25
N LEU A 125 16.16 -4.21 11.46
CA LEU A 125 17.54 -4.38 11.88
C LEU A 125 17.95 -3.43 12.99
N THR A 126 17.53 -2.16 12.92
CA THR A 126 17.87 -1.16 13.95
C THR A 126 17.17 -1.41 15.29
N TYR A 127 15.94 -1.94 15.29
CA TYR A 127 15.11 -2.00 16.51
C TYR A 127 14.89 -3.40 17.10
N THR A 128 15.07 -4.48 16.33
CA THR A 128 14.71 -5.84 16.78
C THR A 128 15.93 -6.62 17.25
N LEU A 129 17.12 -6.27 16.77
CA LEU A 129 18.33 -7.02 17.02
C LEU A 129 19.19 -6.28 18.05
N ALA A 130 18.97 -6.59 19.34
CA ALA A 130 19.88 -6.21 20.42
C ALA A 130 21.31 -6.76 20.21
N SER A 131 21.46 -7.76 19.33
CA SER A 131 22.71 -8.26 18.81
C SER A 131 22.58 -8.45 17.29
N PRO A 132 23.55 -8.00 16.47
CA PRO A 132 23.47 -8.16 15.02
C PRO A 132 23.36 -9.65 14.65
N PRO A 133 22.45 -10.03 13.72
CA PRO A 133 22.25 -11.42 13.31
C PRO A 133 23.47 -11.98 12.57
N PHE A 134 24.41 -11.11 12.18
CA PHE A 134 25.67 -11.44 11.54
C PHE A 134 26.80 -10.56 12.13
N PRO A 135 27.52 -11.01 13.17
CA PRO A 135 28.63 -10.25 13.75
C PRO A 135 29.68 -9.94 12.67
N GLY A 136 30.21 -8.71 12.66
CA GLY A 136 31.23 -8.26 11.69
C GLY A 136 30.70 -7.78 10.33
N MET A 137 29.38 -7.72 10.11
CA MET A 137 28.77 -7.26 8.85
C MET A 137 28.16 -5.87 8.99
N SER A 138 28.35 -5.00 7.99
CA SER A 138 27.72 -3.66 8.00
C SER A 138 26.20 -3.75 7.98
N LEU A 139 25.53 -2.78 8.60
CA LEU A 139 24.06 -2.72 8.71
C LEU A 139 23.38 -2.82 7.33
N GLU A 140 23.96 -2.16 6.33
CA GLU A 140 23.46 -2.18 4.95
C GLU A 140 23.60 -3.56 4.27
N ARG A 141 24.70 -4.28 4.52
CA ARG A 141 24.87 -5.66 4.01
C ARG A 141 23.91 -6.63 4.70
N GLN A 142 23.70 -6.47 6.01
CA GLN A 142 22.71 -7.26 6.73
C GLN A 142 21.30 -7.00 6.20
N GLU A 143 20.99 -5.73 5.92
CA GLU A 143 19.73 -5.31 5.32
C GLU A 143 19.51 -5.95 3.95
N ASN A 144 20.47 -5.81 3.05
CA ASN A 144 20.40 -6.39 1.72
C ASN A 144 20.26 -7.92 1.77
N ARG A 145 20.91 -8.58 2.73
CA ARG A 145 20.80 -10.02 2.92
C ARG A 145 19.42 -10.44 3.44
N LEU A 146 18.86 -9.71 4.41
CA LEU A 146 17.49 -9.96 4.90
C LEU A 146 16.44 -9.67 3.83
N ARG A 147 16.60 -8.58 3.07
CA ARG A 147 15.76 -8.30 1.89
C ARG A 147 15.75 -9.46 0.92
N ARG A 148 16.94 -9.97 0.57
CA ARG A 148 17.07 -11.11 -0.33
C ARG A 148 16.42 -12.37 0.25
N LYS A 149 16.50 -12.58 1.57
CA LYS A 149 15.81 -13.69 2.24
C LYS A 149 14.29 -13.54 2.19
N PHE A 150 13.73 -12.40 2.58
CA PHE A 150 12.28 -12.17 2.52
C PHE A 150 11.75 -12.23 1.09
N ARG A 151 12.52 -11.77 0.11
CA ARG A 151 12.14 -11.86 -1.29
C ARG A 151 12.14 -13.31 -1.79
N ASN A 152 13.17 -14.07 -1.47
CA ASN A 152 13.36 -15.39 -2.05
C ASN A 152 12.67 -16.51 -1.25
N ARG A 153 12.40 -16.31 0.03
CA ARG A 153 11.89 -17.33 0.97
C ARG A 153 10.78 -16.82 1.88
N GLY A 154 10.39 -15.55 1.78
CA GLY A 154 9.33 -15.00 2.60
C GLY A 154 7.98 -15.58 2.21
N ILE A 155 7.26 -16.13 3.19
CA ILE A 155 5.91 -16.64 3.04
C ILE A 155 4.94 -15.52 3.39
N ARG A 156 3.93 -15.35 2.54
CA ARG A 156 2.87 -14.36 2.70
C ARG A 156 1.67 -14.98 3.40
N THR A 157 1.12 -14.25 4.36
CA THR A 157 -0.08 -14.65 5.11
C THR A 157 -0.85 -13.42 5.55
N ILE A 158 -2.03 -13.64 6.13
CA ILE A 158 -2.85 -12.61 6.75
C ILE A 158 -2.78 -12.79 8.26
N GLY A 159 -2.45 -11.73 8.98
CA GLY A 159 -2.56 -11.70 10.43
C GLY A 159 -3.59 -10.71 10.92
N THR A 160 -3.96 -10.87 12.18
CA THR A 160 -4.88 -10.00 12.91
C THR A 160 -4.09 -9.15 13.90
N VAL A 161 -4.43 -7.87 14.00
CA VAL A 161 -3.92 -7.00 15.08
C VAL A 161 -4.58 -7.40 16.40
N VAL A 162 -3.78 -7.82 17.37
CA VAL A 162 -4.26 -8.25 18.69
C VAL A 162 -4.14 -7.12 19.71
N SER A 163 -3.16 -6.23 19.55
CA SER A 163 -2.95 -5.13 20.50
C SER A 163 -2.12 -4.02 19.86
N THR A 164 -2.33 -2.79 20.32
CA THR A 164 -1.54 -1.59 19.95
C THR A 164 -0.87 -0.98 21.19
N LYS A 165 -0.58 -1.82 22.20
CA LYS A 165 0.00 -1.37 23.48
C LYS A 165 1.34 -0.65 23.28
N PRO A 166 1.64 0.35 24.13
CA PRO A 166 2.94 1.01 24.13
C PRO A 166 4.04 -0.02 24.42
N SER A 167 5.13 0.08 23.67
CA SER A 167 6.38 -0.64 23.95
C SER A 167 6.86 -0.28 25.36
N GLU A 168 7.30 -1.27 26.14
CA GLU A 168 7.93 -1.11 27.47
C GLU A 168 9.26 -0.34 27.43
N SER A 169 9.75 0.04 26.24
CA SER A 169 10.92 0.88 26.11
C SER A 169 10.72 2.26 26.75
N LYS A 170 11.81 2.80 27.32
CA LYS A 170 11.91 4.16 27.89
C LYS A 170 11.37 5.28 26.96
N HIS A 171 11.27 4.99 25.67
CA HIS A 171 10.58 5.80 24.68
C HIS A 171 9.19 5.20 24.37
N ARG A 172 8.12 5.98 24.62
CA ARG A 172 6.71 5.60 24.36
C ARG A 172 6.44 5.52 22.85
N TYR A 173 6.80 4.38 22.25
CA TYR A 173 6.41 4.04 20.89
C TYR A 173 5.29 3.01 20.92
N HIS A 174 4.26 3.23 20.11
CA HIS A 174 3.21 2.24 19.87
C HIS A 174 3.60 1.40 18.66
N ALA A 175 3.62 0.08 18.84
CA ALA A 175 3.84 -0.89 17.78
C ALA A 175 2.69 -1.91 17.80
N PRO A 176 2.12 -2.29 16.65
CA PRO A 176 1.04 -3.25 16.62
C PRO A 176 1.58 -4.65 16.90
N LYS A 177 0.97 -5.32 17.87
CA LYS A 177 1.12 -6.76 18.11
C LYS A 177 0.19 -7.49 17.18
N LEU A 178 0.77 -8.28 16.28
CA LEU A 178 0.10 -9.02 15.23
C LEU A 178 0.13 -10.51 15.54
N ARG A 179 -0.94 -11.21 15.18
CA ARG A 179 -1.06 -12.67 15.32
C ARG A 179 -1.44 -13.28 13.99
N PHE A 180 -0.74 -14.32 13.56
CA PHE A 180 -1.00 -15.01 12.30
C PHE A 180 -0.75 -16.51 12.45
N ALA A 181 -1.34 -17.33 11.59
CA ALA A 181 -1.05 -18.76 11.51
C ALA A 181 0.14 -18.98 10.54
N ASN A 182 1.15 -19.71 10.98
CA ASN A 182 2.23 -20.15 10.11
C ASN A 182 1.76 -21.30 9.19
N GLN A 183 2.66 -21.82 8.35
CA GLN A 183 2.36 -22.91 7.41
C GLN A 183 1.95 -24.21 8.11
N GLN A 184 2.37 -24.39 9.36
CA GLN A 184 2.06 -25.53 10.22
C GLN A 184 0.76 -25.34 10.99
N GLY A 185 0.06 -24.21 10.80
CA GLY A 185 -1.16 -23.87 11.54
C GLY A 185 -0.92 -23.35 12.96
N GLU A 186 0.34 -23.17 13.36
CA GLU A 186 0.70 -22.64 14.66
C GLU A 186 0.50 -21.12 14.69
N MET A 187 -0.09 -20.64 15.78
CA MET A 187 -0.38 -19.23 15.97
C MET A 187 0.85 -18.47 16.47
N VAL A 188 1.49 -17.73 15.57
CA VAL A 188 2.64 -16.91 15.88
C VAL A 188 2.19 -15.49 16.18
N THR A 189 2.72 -14.92 17.25
CA THR A 189 2.47 -13.53 17.63
C THR A 189 3.78 -12.76 17.62
N PHE A 190 3.81 -11.61 16.94
CA PHE A 190 4.98 -10.74 16.88
C PHE A 190 4.57 -9.28 17.02
N VAL A 191 5.55 -8.42 17.34
CA VAL A 191 5.35 -6.98 17.42
C VAL A 191 6.05 -6.33 16.23
N ASP A 192 5.29 -5.69 15.34
CA ASP A 192 5.89 -5.02 14.18
C ASP A 192 6.49 -3.67 14.58
N ARG A 193 7.77 -3.68 14.95
CA ARG A 193 8.52 -2.48 15.32
C ARG A 193 8.81 -1.55 14.14
N THR A 194 8.51 -1.96 12.91
CA THR A 194 8.74 -1.14 11.71
C THR A 194 7.65 -0.08 11.53
N VAL A 195 6.46 -0.33 12.08
CA VAL A 195 5.34 0.61 12.10
C VAL A 195 5.30 1.29 13.47
N GLN A 196 6.04 2.39 13.55
CA GLN A 196 6.01 3.28 14.71
C GLN A 196 5.16 4.50 14.36
N SER A 197 4.24 4.82 15.25
CA SER A 197 3.57 6.11 15.24
C SER A 197 3.64 6.71 16.62
N SER A 198 4.56 7.66 16.79
CA SER A 198 4.60 8.52 17.95
C SER A 198 5.13 9.87 17.51
N VAL A 199 4.21 10.78 17.20
CA VAL A 199 4.48 12.22 17.13
C VAL A 199 3.56 12.84 18.17
N ASN A 200 4.14 13.41 19.24
CA ASN A 200 3.43 14.09 20.33
C ASN A 200 2.30 13.26 21.00
N GLY A 201 2.54 11.97 21.26
CA GLY A 201 1.61 11.13 22.02
C GLY A 201 0.29 10.78 21.29
N LYS A 202 0.13 11.19 20.02
CA LYS A 202 -1.02 10.82 19.20
C LYS A 202 -0.68 9.63 18.29
N GLN A 203 -1.53 8.61 18.30
CA GLN A 203 -1.45 7.45 17.43
C GLN A 203 -1.92 7.83 16.03
N TYR A 204 -1.00 7.95 15.07
CA TYR A 204 -1.34 8.14 13.66
C TYR A 204 -1.06 6.86 12.86
N GLY A 205 -2.11 6.21 12.37
CA GLY A 205 -1.94 5.17 11.36
C GLY A 205 -1.41 3.83 11.89
N LEU A 206 -1.81 3.44 13.10
CA LEU A 206 -1.73 2.04 13.48
C LEU A 206 -3.02 1.33 13.02
N PRO A 207 -2.93 0.11 12.49
CA PRO A 207 -4.11 -0.67 12.18
C PRO A 207 -4.91 -0.95 13.47
N ALA A 208 -6.24 -0.99 13.36
CA ALA A 208 -7.14 -1.16 14.48
C ALA A 208 -7.03 -2.57 15.07
N ILE A 209 -7.33 -2.74 16.36
CA ILE A 209 -7.43 -4.06 16.98
C ILE A 209 -8.52 -4.86 16.24
N GLY A 210 -8.21 -6.10 15.86
CA GLY A 210 -9.05 -6.97 15.04
C GLY A 210 -8.88 -6.78 13.52
N GLU A 211 -8.10 -5.79 13.07
CA GLU A 211 -7.88 -5.58 11.64
C GLU A 211 -7.01 -6.68 11.03
N HIS A 212 -7.40 -7.17 9.84
CA HIS A 212 -6.64 -8.13 9.06
C HIS A 212 -5.64 -7.41 8.17
N VAL A 213 -4.36 -7.73 8.33
CA VAL A 213 -3.25 -7.10 7.61
C VAL A 213 -2.39 -8.13 6.91
N PRO A 214 -1.83 -7.80 5.72
CA PRO A 214 -0.92 -8.70 5.02
C PRO A 214 0.45 -8.70 5.70
N ILE A 215 1.02 -9.90 5.85
CA ILE A 215 2.26 -10.17 6.58
C ILE A 215 3.16 -11.03 5.71
N VAL A 216 4.46 -10.74 5.75
CA VAL A 216 5.50 -11.60 5.18
C VAL A 216 6.38 -12.10 6.32
N TYR A 217 6.62 -13.40 6.40
CA TYR A 217 7.48 -14.00 7.42
C TYR A 217 8.46 -14.99 6.81
N LEU A 218 9.58 -15.26 7.50
CA LEU A 218 10.51 -16.32 7.11
C LEU A 218 10.12 -17.62 7.81
N PRO A 219 10.01 -18.76 7.10
CA PRO A 219 9.63 -20.03 7.72
C PRO A 219 10.62 -20.46 8.81
N GLU A 220 11.92 -20.17 8.63
CA GLU A 220 12.93 -20.52 9.61
C GLU A 220 12.89 -19.62 10.85
N SER A 221 12.18 -18.49 10.81
CA SER A 221 12.12 -17.51 11.90
C SER A 221 10.83 -16.68 11.81
N PRO A 222 9.66 -17.27 12.12
CA PRO A 222 8.37 -16.61 11.91
C PRO A 222 8.16 -15.37 12.79
N GLN A 223 8.94 -15.24 13.88
CA GLN A 223 8.96 -14.04 14.73
C GLN A 223 9.54 -12.81 14.02
N THR A 224 10.26 -12.99 12.91
CA THR A 224 10.82 -11.90 12.09
C THR A 224 9.82 -11.32 11.09
N ALA A 225 8.56 -11.71 11.20
CA ALA A 225 7.50 -11.24 10.33
C ALA A 225 7.42 -9.71 10.24
N ILE A 226 7.02 -9.23 9.06
CA ILE A 226 6.84 -7.82 8.75
C ILE A 226 5.46 -7.60 8.13
N MET A 227 4.76 -6.55 8.54
CA MET A 227 3.52 -6.13 7.86
C MET A 227 3.87 -5.49 6.51
N THR A 228 3.11 -5.77 5.47
CA THR A 228 3.26 -5.15 4.13
C THR A 228 2.10 -4.21 3.79
N GLY A 229 2.32 -3.26 2.87
CA GLY A 229 1.27 -2.71 2.02
C GLY A 229 0.27 -1.65 2.54
N ALA A 230 -0.41 -1.81 3.67
CA ALA A 230 -1.69 -1.08 3.87
C ALA A 230 -1.60 0.42 4.26
N MET A 231 -0.47 0.85 4.84
CA MET A 231 -0.39 2.12 5.60
C MET A 231 -0.09 3.37 4.74
N ARG A 232 0.66 3.23 3.64
CA ARG A 232 1.08 4.39 2.82
C ARG A 232 -0.07 4.97 2.00
N THR A 233 -0.93 4.10 1.46
CA THR A 233 -2.07 4.51 0.63
C THR A 233 -3.11 5.27 1.43
N PHE A 234 -3.36 4.90 2.68
CA PHE A 234 -4.33 5.60 3.53
C PHE A 234 -3.81 6.97 3.98
N ASN A 235 -2.54 7.08 4.40
CA ASN A 235 -1.97 8.37 4.82
C ASN A 235 -1.78 9.35 3.67
N ASP A 236 -1.39 8.90 2.46
CA ASP A 236 -1.32 9.75 1.27
C ASP A 236 -2.73 10.27 0.88
N LEU A 237 -3.74 9.42 1.00
CA LEU A 237 -5.12 9.77 0.68
C LEU A 237 -5.72 10.75 1.71
N ALA A 238 -5.48 10.51 3.00
CA ALA A 238 -5.91 11.39 4.09
C ALA A 238 -5.21 12.75 4.03
N GLY A 239 -3.91 12.77 3.71
CA GLY A 239 -3.15 14.00 3.51
C GLY A 239 -3.70 14.85 2.36
N ARG A 240 -3.98 14.23 1.21
CA ARG A 240 -4.57 14.93 0.05
C ARG A 240 -5.97 15.46 0.35
N PHE A 241 -6.78 14.69 1.09
CA PHE A 241 -8.12 15.11 1.50
C PHE A 241 -8.06 16.34 2.41
N ALA A 242 -7.19 16.32 3.43
CA ALA A 242 -7.00 17.43 4.35
C ALA A 242 -6.46 18.68 3.63
N LEU A 243 -5.48 18.52 2.74
CA LEU A 243 -4.94 19.61 1.94
C LEU A 243 -6.02 20.27 1.06
N GLY A 244 -6.88 19.46 0.44
CA GLY A 244 -8.02 19.94 -0.35
C GLY A 244 -8.96 20.82 0.47
N LEU A 245 -9.34 20.37 1.67
CA LEU A 245 -10.21 21.15 2.57
C LEU A 245 -9.57 22.47 3.01
N VAL A 246 -8.28 22.47 3.34
CA VAL A 246 -7.55 23.69 3.73
C VAL A 246 -7.53 24.69 2.58
N ALA A 247 -7.26 24.26 1.35
CA ALA A 247 -7.25 25.13 0.18
C ALA A 247 -8.64 25.71 -0.16
N ILE A 248 -9.71 24.93 0.03
CA ILE A 248 -11.09 25.41 -0.12
C ILE A 248 -11.40 26.48 0.94
N GLY A 249 -11.05 26.21 2.19
CA GLY A 249 -11.26 27.13 3.30
C GLY A 249 -10.51 28.45 3.12
N SER A 250 -9.23 28.41 2.73
CA SER A 250 -8.44 29.62 2.50
C SER A 250 -8.96 30.44 1.32
N GLY A 251 -9.38 29.78 0.22
CA GLY A 251 -9.99 30.44 -0.94
C GLY A 251 -11.26 31.20 -0.56
N LEU A 252 -12.14 30.59 0.25
CA LEU A 252 -13.37 31.23 0.73
C LEU A 252 -13.09 32.46 1.61
N VAL A 253 -12.12 32.38 2.52
CA VAL A 253 -11.73 33.52 3.37
C VAL A 253 -11.23 34.69 2.51
N VAL A 254 -10.42 34.45 1.48
CA VAL A 254 -9.92 35.50 0.57
C VAL A 254 -11.03 36.13 -0.27
N ILE A 255 -12.05 35.35 -0.65
CA ILE A 255 -13.23 35.87 -1.36
C ILE A 255 -14.06 36.77 -0.44
N LEU A 256 -14.28 36.35 0.82
CA LEU A 256 -15.11 37.07 1.79
C LEU A 256 -14.41 38.29 2.40
N ALA A 257 -13.07 38.28 2.48
CA ALA A 257 -12.27 39.39 3.00
C ALA A 257 -11.94 40.45 1.95
N ALA A 258 -12.42 40.30 0.70
CA ALA A 258 -12.25 41.30 -0.34
C ALA A 258 -13.03 42.57 0.06
N PRO A 259 -12.37 43.72 0.28
CA PRO A 259 -13.10 44.97 0.48
C PRO A 259 -13.83 45.33 -0.82
N GLU A 260 -15.08 45.81 -0.69
CA GLU A 260 -15.92 46.25 -1.81
C GLU A 260 -15.26 47.35 -2.66
#